data_AF-A0A2E5ZEG2-F1
#
_entry.id   AF-A0A2E5ZEG2-F1
#
_cell.length_a   1.000
_cell.length_b   1.000
_cell.length_c   1.000
_cell.angle_alpha   90.00
_cell.angle_beta   90.00
_cell.angle_gamma   90.00
#
_symmetry.space_group_name_H-M   'P 1'
#
loop_
_entity.id
_entity.type
_entity.pdbx_description
1 polymer ?
#
loop_
_entity_poly.entity_id
_entity_poly.type
_entity_poly.pdbx_seq_one_letter_code
_entity_poly.pdbx_strand_id
1 'polypeptide(L)'
;MVQMWRVLALLVAMVAGGTTGCGSDRVTDPERATTCAELVEAGRAVAEAVLERLDGRDAGGSGGVDPYSDVRWLMRTEAFDRRAGELGCGGDDLRRRACVAYRGLTAGVDGEPAREFLAPYFAACD
;
A
#
# COMPACT_ATOMS: atom_id res chain seq x y z
N MET A 1 40.39 -10.96 32.26
CA MET A 1 40.54 -9.66 31.57
C MET A 1 40.44 -9.96 30.07
N VAL A 2 39.65 -9.19 29.31
CA VAL A 2 39.08 -9.46 27.96
C VAL A 2 37.77 -10.25 27.89
N GLN A 3 36.77 -9.67 28.57
CA GLN A 3 35.35 -9.71 28.23
C GLN A 3 35.14 -9.17 26.79
N MET A 4 33.98 -9.45 26.21
CA MET A 4 33.31 -8.50 25.30
C MET A 4 33.92 -8.32 23.89
N TRP A 5 33.83 -9.32 22.98
CA TRP A 5 33.85 -8.92 21.55
C TRP A 5 33.15 -9.83 20.54
N ARG A 6 32.97 -11.13 20.78
CA ARG A 6 32.49 -12.04 19.72
C ARG A 6 30.97 -12.26 19.72
N VAL A 7 30.21 -11.32 20.29
CA VAL A 7 28.75 -11.21 20.08
C VAL A 7 28.45 -10.61 18.69
N LEU A 8 29.48 -10.16 17.98
CA LEU A 8 29.41 -9.62 16.63
C LEU A 8 29.98 -10.65 15.65
N ALA A 9 29.17 -11.23 14.75
CA ALA A 9 29.57 -11.44 13.34
C ALA A 9 28.68 -12.37 12.50
N LEU A 10 27.72 -13.13 13.04
CA LEU A 10 26.98 -14.08 12.19
C LEU A 10 25.46 -14.01 12.39
N LEU A 11 24.92 -12.79 12.29
CA LEU A 11 23.60 -12.58 11.70
C LEU A 11 23.72 -12.96 10.22
N VAL A 12 23.66 -14.26 9.94
CA VAL A 12 23.53 -14.76 8.58
C VAL A 12 22.19 -14.25 8.09
N ALA A 13 22.29 -13.29 7.18
CA ALA A 13 21.23 -12.80 6.34
C ALA A 13 20.50 -13.99 5.68
N MET A 14 19.37 -14.40 6.26
CA MET A 14 18.34 -15.11 5.51
C MET A 14 17.63 -14.07 4.64
N VAL A 15 18.30 -13.70 3.55
CA VAL A 15 17.64 -13.16 2.37
C VAL A 15 16.97 -14.36 1.70
N ALA A 16 15.75 -14.68 2.12
CA ALA A 16 14.86 -15.52 1.35
C ALA A 16 14.19 -14.61 0.30
N GLY A 17 14.81 -14.54 -0.86
CA GLY A 17 14.20 -13.97 -2.05
C GLY A 17 13.09 -14.86 -2.58
N GLY A 18 11.96 -14.22 -2.91
CA GLY A 18 11.10 -14.51 -4.05
C GLY A 18 10.68 -15.96 -4.29
N THR A 19 9.47 -16.31 -3.85
CA THR A 19 8.66 -17.30 -4.54
C THR A 19 7.55 -16.58 -5.31
N THR A 20 7.64 -16.65 -6.64
CA THR A 20 6.53 -16.45 -7.56
C THR A 20 5.51 -17.56 -7.32
N GLY A 21 4.54 -17.29 -6.45
CA GLY A 21 3.30 -18.04 -6.32
C GLY A 21 2.17 -17.04 -6.20
N CYS A 22 1.28 -16.98 -7.20
CA CYS A 22 -0.02 -16.35 -7.03
C CYS A 22 -0.73 -17.06 -5.87
N GLY A 23 -0.64 -16.51 -4.66
CA GLY A 23 -1.13 -17.16 -3.46
C GLY A 23 -0.26 -16.98 -2.21
N SER A 24 0.73 -16.09 -2.18
CA SER A 24 1.14 -15.51 -0.90
C SER A 24 -0.09 -14.84 -0.31
N ASP A 25 -0.52 -15.22 0.90
CA ASP A 25 -1.54 -14.49 1.67
C ASP A 25 -1.24 -13.01 1.57
N ARG A 26 -1.92 -12.30 0.66
CA ARG A 26 -1.70 -10.88 0.45
C ARG A 26 -2.00 -10.26 1.80
N VAL A 27 -1.03 -9.55 2.36
CA VAL A 27 -1.27 -8.79 3.58
C VAL A 27 -2.24 -7.69 3.16
N THR A 28 -3.53 -7.91 3.37
CA THR A 28 -4.61 -6.95 3.10
C THR A 28 -4.93 -6.10 4.33
N ASP A 29 -4.46 -6.55 5.49
CA ASP A 29 -4.65 -5.90 6.77
C ASP A 29 -3.38 -5.12 7.15
N PRO A 30 -3.41 -3.77 7.15
CA PRO A 30 -2.26 -2.95 7.52
C PRO A 30 -1.68 -3.30 8.89
N GLU A 31 -2.50 -3.76 9.85
CA GLU A 31 -2.02 -4.09 11.20
C GLU A 31 -1.10 -5.33 11.23
N ARG A 32 -1.20 -6.19 10.21
CA ARG A 32 -0.37 -7.39 10.09
C ARG A 32 0.93 -7.17 9.33
N ALA A 33 1.11 -6.02 8.69
CA ALA A 33 2.34 -5.71 7.95
C ALA A 33 3.55 -5.67 8.90
N THR A 34 4.59 -6.43 8.64
CA THR A 34 5.85 -6.45 9.41
C THR A 34 6.96 -5.64 8.75
N THR A 35 6.74 -5.21 7.50
CA THR A 35 7.69 -4.39 6.74
C THR A 35 6.97 -3.25 6.00
N CYS A 36 7.71 -2.20 5.63
CA CYS A 36 7.17 -1.12 4.80
C CYS A 36 6.70 -1.61 3.42
N ALA A 37 7.26 -2.70 2.90
CA ALA A 37 6.80 -3.31 1.65
C ALA A 37 5.44 -3.99 1.81
N GLU A 38 5.26 -4.78 2.88
CA GLU A 38 3.98 -5.40 3.20
C GLU A 38 2.89 -4.37 3.49
N LEU A 39 3.25 -3.23 4.09
CA LEU A 39 2.31 -2.13 4.30
C LEU A 39 1.85 -1.52 2.97
N VAL A 40 2.73 -1.41 1.97
CA VAL A 40 2.37 -0.93 0.63
C VAL A 40 1.50 -1.95 -0.11
N GLU A 41 1.75 -3.25 0.04
CA GLU A 41 0.88 -4.29 -0.53
C GLU A 41 -0.52 -4.30 0.10
N ALA A 42 -0.62 -4.05 1.41
CA ALA A 42 -1.92 -3.82 2.06
C ALA A 42 -2.63 -2.61 1.50
N GLY A 43 -1.89 -1.51 1.28
CA GLY A 43 -2.40 -0.31 0.63
C GLY A 43 -2.90 -0.60 -0.78
N ARG A 44 -2.18 -1.42 -1.54
CA ARG A 44 -2.56 -1.84 -2.89
C ARG A 44 -3.88 -2.60 -2.90
N ALA A 45 -4.06 -3.56 -1.98
CA ALA A 45 -5.31 -4.32 -1.88
C ALA A 45 -6.50 -3.42 -1.55
N VAL A 46 -6.29 -2.42 -0.68
CA VAL A 46 -7.30 -1.40 -0.40
C VAL A 46 -7.58 -0.54 -1.63
N ALA A 47 -6.54 -0.12 -2.36
CA ALA A 47 -6.68 0.63 -3.60
C ALA A 47 -7.48 -0.15 -4.65
N GLU A 48 -7.20 -1.45 -4.83
CA GLU A 48 -7.97 -2.33 -5.71
C GLU A 48 -9.46 -2.34 -5.33
N ALA A 49 -9.78 -2.55 -4.05
CA ALA A 49 -11.17 -2.56 -3.57
C ALA A 49 -11.87 -1.19 -3.70
N VAL A 50 -11.14 -0.10 -3.50
CA VAL A 50 -11.64 1.26 -3.72
C VAL A 50 -11.98 1.45 -5.21
N LEU A 51 -11.06 1.08 -6.10
CA LEU A 51 -11.24 1.23 -7.55
C LEU A 51 -12.39 0.38 -8.07
N GLU A 52 -12.54 -0.88 -7.64
CA GLU A 52 -13.69 -1.72 -8.00
C GLU A 52 -15.04 -1.08 -7.62
N ARG A 53 -15.07 -0.39 -6.47
CA ARG A 53 -16.28 0.28 -6.00
C ARG A 53 -16.55 1.61 -6.72
N LEU A 54 -15.51 2.26 -7.24
CA LEU A 54 -15.59 3.50 -8.01
C LEU A 54 -15.90 3.24 -9.49
N ASP A 55 -15.41 2.15 -10.08
CA ASP A 55 -15.62 1.80 -11.50
C ASP A 55 -17.10 1.51 -11.82
N GLY A 56 -17.85 1.01 -10.83
CA GLY A 56 -19.31 0.86 -10.92
C GLY A 56 -20.11 2.17 -10.85
N ARG A 57 -19.45 3.34 -10.77
CA ARG A 57 -20.10 4.66 -10.79
C ARG A 57 -19.77 5.39 -12.08
N ASP A 58 -20.72 5.37 -13.01
CA ASP A 58 -20.68 6.27 -14.16
C ASP A 58 -20.45 7.72 -13.71
N ALA A 59 -19.54 8.41 -14.41
CA ALA A 59 -19.26 9.85 -14.25
C ALA A 59 -20.49 10.77 -14.49
N GLY A 60 -21.67 10.19 -14.77
CA GLY A 60 -22.87 10.88 -15.21
C GLY A 60 -23.98 11.10 -14.17
N GLY A 61 -23.83 10.69 -12.90
CA GLY A 61 -24.96 10.84 -11.99
C GLY A 61 -24.68 10.66 -10.51
N SER A 62 -24.38 11.75 -9.81
CA SER A 62 -25.03 12.14 -8.55
C SER A 62 -24.53 13.51 -8.12
N GLY A 63 -25.40 14.51 -8.16
CA GLY A 63 -25.05 15.88 -7.78
C GLY A 63 -24.43 15.98 -6.40
N GLY A 64 -23.23 16.55 -6.30
CA GLY A 64 -22.60 17.03 -5.06
C GLY A 64 -22.28 15.99 -3.98
N VAL A 65 -22.49 14.68 -4.20
CA VAL A 65 -22.19 13.64 -3.21
C VAL A 65 -20.71 13.24 -3.30
N ASP A 66 -20.01 13.20 -2.17
CA ASP A 66 -18.63 12.73 -2.04
C ASP A 66 -18.49 11.30 -2.62
N PRO A 67 -17.75 11.10 -3.73
CA PRO A 67 -17.61 9.78 -4.36
C PRO A 67 -16.85 8.77 -3.49
N TYR A 68 -16.14 9.24 -2.46
CA TYR A 68 -15.36 8.42 -1.54
C TYR A 68 -16.11 8.02 -0.27
N SER A 69 -17.31 8.55 -0.05
CA SER A 69 -18.09 8.35 1.19
C SER A 69 -18.25 6.88 1.55
N ASP A 70 -18.59 6.03 0.59
CA ASP A 70 -18.82 4.59 0.77
C ASP A 70 -17.54 3.74 0.85
N VAL A 71 -16.38 4.31 0.51
CA VAL A 71 -15.09 3.61 0.52
C VAL A 71 -14.15 4.13 1.61
N ARG A 72 -14.54 5.19 2.33
CA ARG A 72 -13.74 5.81 3.39
C ARG A 72 -13.35 4.82 4.50
N TRP A 73 -14.27 3.90 4.82
CA TRP A 73 -14.01 2.85 5.81
C TRP A 73 -12.99 1.81 5.32
N LEU A 74 -12.87 1.57 4.01
CA LEU A 74 -11.87 0.67 3.42
C LEU A 74 -10.46 1.25 3.54
N MET A 75 -10.33 2.58 3.39
CA MET A 75 -9.04 3.26 3.38
C MET A 75 -8.26 3.12 4.69
N ARG A 76 -8.95 2.95 5.83
CA ARG A 76 -8.37 2.68 7.17
C ARG A 76 -7.13 3.55 7.47
N THR A 77 -7.15 4.84 7.10
CA THR A 77 -5.96 5.72 7.09
C THR A 77 -5.21 5.71 8.41
N GLU A 78 -5.92 5.77 9.54
CA GLU A 78 -5.32 5.73 10.88
C GLU A 78 -4.54 4.43 11.16
N ALA A 79 -4.99 3.29 10.64
CA ALA A 79 -4.30 2.02 10.81
C ALA A 79 -3.00 1.97 10.01
N PHE A 80 -3.00 2.52 8.79
CA PHE A 80 -1.80 2.67 7.97
C PHE A 80 -0.80 3.63 8.61
N ASP A 81 -1.26 4.80 9.07
CA ASP A 81 -0.39 5.82 9.67
C ASP A 81 0.27 5.31 10.95
N ARG A 82 -0.53 4.69 11.84
CA ARG A 82 -0.01 4.07 13.06
C ARG A 82 1.03 3.01 12.73
N ARG A 83 0.73 2.11 11.79
CA ARG A 83 1.66 1.02 11.46
C ARG A 83 2.93 1.53 10.77
N ALA A 84 2.81 2.51 9.88
CA ALA A 84 3.96 3.18 9.26
C ALA A 84 4.88 3.77 10.35
N GLY A 85 4.30 4.42 11.36
CA GLY A 85 5.04 4.95 12.51
C GLY A 85 5.76 3.87 13.31
N GLU A 86 5.08 2.77 13.64
CA GLU A 86 5.67 1.63 14.37
C GLU A 86 6.82 0.95 13.61
N LEU A 87 6.71 0.89 12.29
CA LEU A 87 7.72 0.28 11.41
C LEU A 87 8.84 1.26 11.00
N GLY A 88 8.71 2.56 11.33
CA GLY A 88 9.66 3.59 10.91
C GLY A 88 9.63 3.89 9.40
N CYS A 89 8.50 3.64 8.74
CA CYS A 89 8.34 3.90 7.31
C CYS A 89 8.17 5.39 7.05
N GLY A 90 9.09 5.99 6.27
CA GLY A 90 8.96 7.38 5.84
C GLY A 90 7.86 7.55 4.78
N GLY A 91 7.06 8.61 4.87
CA GLY A 91 5.97 8.89 3.93
C GLY A 91 6.42 8.99 2.46
N ASP A 92 7.58 9.61 2.20
CA ASP A 92 8.16 9.66 0.85
C ASP A 92 8.55 8.27 0.32
N ASP A 93 9.07 7.41 1.20
CA ASP A 93 9.46 6.06 0.84
C ASP A 93 8.24 5.18 0.53
N LEU A 94 7.19 5.28 1.35
CA LEU A 94 5.92 4.61 1.10
C LEU A 94 5.29 5.06 -0.22
N ARG A 95 5.31 6.36 -0.52
CA ARG A 95 4.78 6.90 -1.79
C ARG A 95 5.55 6.39 -3.01
N ARG A 96 6.88 6.37 -2.98
CA ARG A 96 7.70 5.81 -4.08
C ARG A 96 7.45 4.30 -4.28
N ARG A 97 7.30 3.55 -3.19
CA ARG A 97 6.95 2.11 -3.27
C ARG A 97 5.54 1.92 -3.81
N ALA A 98 4.58 2.72 -3.35
CA ALA A 98 3.19 2.67 -3.82
C ALA A 98 3.10 3.00 -5.32
N CYS A 99 3.82 4.01 -5.80
CA CYS A 99 3.99 4.28 -7.24
C CYS A 99 4.33 2.99 -8.01
N VAL A 100 5.38 2.27 -7.58
CA VAL A 100 5.81 1.03 -8.25
C VAL A 100 4.76 -0.06 -8.15
N ALA A 101 4.19 -0.28 -6.96
CA ALA A 101 3.21 -1.32 -6.70
C ALA A 101 1.86 -1.08 -7.41
N TYR A 102 1.46 0.18 -7.60
CA TYR A 102 0.14 0.57 -8.11
C TYR A 102 0.12 0.75 -9.63
N ARG A 103 1.27 0.71 -10.32
CA ARG A 103 1.37 0.86 -11.79
C ARG A 103 0.45 -0.08 -12.57
N GLY A 104 0.10 -1.25 -12.03
CA GLY A 104 -0.83 -2.19 -12.67
C GLY A 104 -2.32 -1.85 -12.50
N LEU A 105 -2.67 -0.92 -11.60
CA LEU A 105 -4.05 -0.58 -11.28
C LEU A 105 -4.72 0.29 -12.35
N THR A 106 -3.94 1.00 -13.17
CA THR A 106 -4.46 1.93 -14.19
C THR A 106 -5.09 1.24 -15.39
N ALA A 107 -4.79 -0.04 -15.62
CA ALA A 107 -5.21 -0.74 -16.82
C ALA A 107 -6.72 -1.07 -16.89
N GLY A 108 -7.47 -0.85 -15.80
CA GLY A 108 -8.91 -1.11 -15.73
C GLY A 108 -9.66 -0.03 -14.97
N VAL A 109 -9.26 1.23 -15.13
CA VAL A 109 -9.89 2.37 -14.46
C VAL A 109 -10.56 3.26 -15.48
N ASP A 110 -11.89 3.13 -15.61
CA ASP A 110 -12.70 3.90 -16.53
C ASP A 110 -13.56 4.93 -15.77
N GLY A 111 -12.91 5.83 -15.00
CA GLY A 111 -13.62 6.84 -14.21
C GLY A 111 -12.76 8.00 -13.72
N GLU A 112 -13.30 9.23 -13.69
CA GLU A 112 -12.59 10.42 -13.18
C GLU A 112 -12.25 10.32 -11.67
N PRO A 113 -13.16 9.87 -10.78
CA PRO A 113 -12.84 9.70 -9.35
C PRO A 113 -11.73 8.66 -9.12
N ALA A 114 -11.72 7.59 -9.90
CA ALA A 114 -10.71 6.55 -9.79
C ALA A 114 -9.33 7.02 -10.30
N ARG A 115 -9.29 7.87 -11.34
CA ARG A 115 -8.07 8.57 -11.79
C ARG A 115 -7.56 9.56 -10.74
N GLU A 116 -8.46 10.34 -10.13
CA GLU A 116 -8.12 11.30 -9.07
C GLU A 116 -7.57 10.61 -7.82
N PHE A 117 -8.16 9.47 -7.43
CA PHE A 117 -7.68 8.64 -6.33
C PHE A 117 -6.22 8.18 -6.51
N LEU A 118 -5.84 7.79 -7.73
CA LEU A 118 -4.49 7.29 -8.03
C LEU A 118 -3.45 8.39 -8.26
N ALA A 119 -3.87 9.61 -8.62
CA ALA A 119 -2.99 10.73 -8.96
C ALA A 119 -1.86 11.00 -7.96
N PRO A 120 -2.09 11.09 -6.63
CA PRO A 120 -1.01 11.38 -5.68
C PRO A 120 0.05 10.28 -5.59
N TYR A 121 -0.29 9.03 -5.90
CA TYR A 121 0.65 7.92 -5.88
C TYR A 121 1.56 7.94 -7.11
N PHE A 122 1.05 8.32 -8.27
CA PHE A 122 1.86 8.42 -9.48
C PHE A 122 2.69 9.69 -9.55
N ALA A 123 2.25 10.79 -8.94
CA ALA A 123 3.08 11.99 -8.79
C ALA A 123 4.36 11.75 -7.98
N ALA A 124 4.42 10.67 -7.18
CA ALA A 124 5.61 10.28 -6.43
C ALA A 124 6.60 9.42 -7.25
N CYS A 125 6.29 9.13 -8.52
CA CYS A 125 7.18 8.44 -9.45
C CYS A 125 8.17 9.38 -10.16
N ASP A 126 7.85 10.66 -10.24
CA ASP A 126 8.66 11.73 -10.85
C ASP A 126 9.69 12.31 -9.87
#